data_AF-A0A7Z9KQA7-F1
#
_entry.id   AF-A0A7Z9KQA7-F1
#
_cell.length_a   1.000
_cell.length_b   1.000
_cell.length_c   1.000
_cell.angle_alpha   90.00
_cell.angle_beta   90.00
_cell.angle_gamma   90.00
#
_symmetry.space_group_name_H-M   'P 1'
#
loop_
_entity.id
_entity.type
_entity.pdbx_description
1 polymer ?
#
loop_
_entity_poly.entity_id
_entity_poly.type
_entity_poly.pdbx_seq_one_letter_code
_entity_poly.pdbx_strand_id
1 'polypeptide(L)'
;MHETSNTTTVTNELVLNYHLMHPGNESSPGDPNVAFYLDGVYHLHYILRHPWQDKHSFAFIHITSPDMLHWTWQTTKLQPSFTDHGMFSGTGFITKEGRPAAIYHGQASGRNQIAIAKDNHLLTWEKPYPVEPKTTEGEDA
;
A
#
# COMPACT_ATOMS: atom_id res chain seq x y z
N MET A 1 34.16 7.11 -14.05
CA MET A 1 33.02 7.35 -13.16
C MET A 1 32.14 8.39 -13.83
N HIS A 2 31.04 7.99 -14.44
CA HIS A 2 30.04 8.91 -14.98
C HIS A 2 28.94 9.02 -13.94
N GLU A 3 28.95 10.11 -13.16
CA GLU A 3 27.77 10.53 -12.41
C GLU A 3 26.78 11.13 -13.39
N THR A 4 25.73 10.38 -13.71
CA THR A 4 24.53 10.94 -14.32
C THR A 4 23.62 11.42 -13.21
N SER A 5 23.86 12.63 -12.71
CA SER A 5 22.85 13.34 -11.91
C SER A 5 21.76 13.81 -12.86
N ASN A 6 20.76 12.96 -13.09
CA ASN A 6 19.59 13.31 -13.88
C ASN A 6 18.57 13.99 -12.97
N THR A 7 18.95 15.15 -12.42
CA THR A 7 18.02 15.96 -11.61
C THR A 7 17.00 16.56 -12.57
N THR A 8 15.92 15.83 -12.80
CA THR A 8 14.81 16.32 -13.63
C THR A 8 14.12 17.43 -12.87
N THR A 9 14.46 18.68 -13.20
CA THR A 9 13.75 19.86 -12.70
C THR A 9 12.31 19.75 -13.19
N VAL A 10 11.37 19.47 -12.29
CA VAL A 10 9.93 19.50 -12.61
C VAL A 10 9.58 20.95 -12.94
N THR A 11 9.44 21.27 -14.22
CA THR A 11 9.00 22.59 -14.67
C THR A 11 7.52 22.79 -14.33
N ASN A 12 7.11 24.03 -14.05
CA ASN A 12 5.71 24.37 -13.71
C ASN A 12 4.67 23.86 -14.73
N GLU A 13 5.08 23.57 -15.96
CA GLU A 13 4.20 23.09 -17.04
C GLU A 13 3.73 21.62 -16.85
N LEU A 14 4.41 20.84 -16.02
CA LEU A 14 4.10 19.41 -15.79
C LEU A 14 3.56 19.14 -14.38
N VAL A 15 3.32 20.18 -13.57
CA VAL A 15 2.78 20.03 -12.22
C VAL A 15 1.30 19.63 -12.28
N LEU A 16 0.98 18.49 -11.68
CA LEU A 16 -0.38 17.96 -11.61
C LEU A 16 -1.20 18.75 -10.57
N ASN A 17 -1.81 19.86 -10.98
CA ASN A 17 -2.50 20.78 -10.06
C ASN A 17 -3.66 20.16 -9.25
N TYR A 18 -4.31 19.12 -9.77
CA TYR A 18 -5.47 18.47 -9.14
C TYR A 18 -5.33 16.94 -9.05
N HIS A 19 -4.10 16.43 -8.95
CA HIS A 19 -3.87 15.00 -8.75
C HIS A 19 -3.11 14.77 -7.46
N LEU A 20 -3.34 13.60 -6.87
CA LEU A 20 -2.46 13.09 -5.84
C LEU A 20 -1.09 12.77 -6.44
N MET A 21 -0.04 13.35 -5.86
CA MET A 21 1.35 13.08 -6.18
C MET A 21 2.13 12.87 -4.89
N HIS A 22 2.94 11.82 -4.80
CA HIS A 22 3.78 11.58 -3.63
C HIS A 22 4.78 12.74 -3.47
N PRO A 23 4.88 13.36 -2.28
CA PRO A 23 5.88 14.38 -2.01
C PRO A 23 7.23 13.69 -1.80
N GLY A 24 8.20 13.99 -2.65
CA GLY A 24 9.52 13.41 -2.55
C GLY A 24 10.19 13.42 -3.91
N ASN A 25 11.52 13.33 -3.93
CA ASN A 25 12.29 13.21 -5.16
C ASN A 25 12.04 11.82 -5.80
N GLU A 26 13.07 11.11 -6.26
CA GLU A 26 12.98 9.74 -6.82
C GLU A 26 12.50 8.69 -5.80
N SER A 27 11.21 8.74 -5.47
CA SER A 27 10.53 7.95 -4.44
C SER A 27 9.77 6.76 -5.04
N SER A 28 9.66 6.72 -6.37
CA SER A 28 9.04 5.65 -7.17
C SER A 28 7.69 5.18 -6.61
N PRO A 29 6.69 6.09 -6.51
CA PRO A 29 5.33 5.69 -6.18
C PRO A 29 4.78 4.74 -7.26
N GLY A 30 4.12 3.68 -6.82
CA GLY A 30 3.48 2.69 -7.68
C GLY A 30 1.96 2.68 -7.53
N ASP A 31 1.37 1.53 -7.83
CA ASP A 31 -0.08 1.36 -7.97
C ASP A 31 -0.90 1.82 -6.74
N PRO A 32 -2.08 2.41 -6.95
CA PRO A 32 -3.08 2.61 -5.90
C PRO A 32 -3.66 1.28 -5.44
N ASN A 33 -3.88 1.14 -4.15
CA ASN A 33 -4.19 -0.11 -3.48
C ASN A 33 -5.08 0.10 -2.26
N VAL A 34 -5.82 -0.94 -1.86
CA VAL A 34 -6.51 -1.00 -0.55
C VAL A 34 -7.31 0.28 -0.25
N ALA A 35 -8.23 0.62 -1.15
CA ALA A 35 -9.07 1.81 -1.03
C ALA A 35 -10.35 1.49 -0.26
N PHE A 36 -10.77 2.41 0.61
CA PHE A 36 -12.01 2.29 1.37
C PHE A 36 -12.71 3.63 1.52
N TYR A 37 -14.01 3.60 1.80
CA TYR A 37 -14.75 4.71 2.37
C TYR A 37 -15.33 4.25 3.71
N LEU A 38 -14.83 4.80 4.81
CA LEU A 38 -15.15 4.37 6.19
C LEU A 38 -15.44 5.63 7.02
N ASP A 39 -16.53 5.61 7.78
CA ASP A 39 -16.88 6.67 8.74
C ASP A 39 -16.81 8.10 8.16
N GLY A 40 -17.17 8.26 6.89
CA GLY A 40 -17.15 9.56 6.20
C GLY A 40 -15.81 9.95 5.57
N VAL A 41 -14.81 9.06 5.60
CA VAL A 41 -13.44 9.32 5.15
C VAL A 41 -13.05 8.36 4.04
N TYR A 42 -12.47 8.88 2.96
CA TYR A 42 -11.82 8.09 1.93
C TYR A 42 -10.41 7.71 2.39
N HIS A 43 -10.09 6.43 2.34
CA HIS A 43 -8.76 5.89 2.60
C HIS A 43 -8.19 5.38 1.28
N LEU A 44 -6.95 5.73 0.99
CA LEU A 44 -6.21 5.17 -0.13
C LEU A 44 -4.85 4.72 0.36
N HIS A 45 -4.43 3.54 -0.07
CA HIS A 45 -3.04 3.13 0.02
C HIS A 45 -2.40 3.15 -1.36
N TYR A 46 -1.08 3.23 -1.41
CA TYR A 46 -0.36 2.96 -2.65
C TYR A 46 1.07 2.54 -2.37
N ILE A 47 1.71 1.95 -3.38
CA ILE A 47 3.06 1.40 -3.24
C ILE A 47 4.08 2.52 -3.15
N LEU A 48 5.01 2.42 -2.19
CA LEU A 48 6.22 3.20 -2.16
C LEU A 48 7.45 2.29 -2.02
N ARG A 49 8.50 2.60 -2.78
CA ARG A 49 9.81 1.95 -2.61
C ARG A 49 10.34 2.23 -1.21
N HIS A 50 10.71 1.18 -0.49
CA HIS A 50 11.12 1.23 0.91
C HIS A 50 12.48 0.54 1.09
N PRO A 51 13.49 1.19 1.70
CA PRO A 51 14.74 0.53 2.08
C PRO A 51 14.49 -0.61 3.08
N TRP A 52 15.02 -1.79 2.82
CA TRP A 52 14.86 -2.95 3.71
C TRP A 52 15.99 -3.96 3.51
N GLN A 53 16.65 -4.37 4.60
CA GLN A 53 17.73 -5.37 4.62
C GLN A 53 18.82 -5.14 3.54
N ASP A 54 19.44 -3.95 3.55
CA ASP A 54 20.48 -3.52 2.59
C ASP A 54 20.05 -3.52 1.11
N LYS A 55 18.74 -3.71 0.85
CA LYS A 55 18.11 -3.70 -0.46
C LYS A 55 16.88 -2.79 -0.42
N HIS A 56 16.00 -2.96 -1.40
CA HIS A 56 14.69 -2.32 -1.41
C HIS A 56 13.59 -3.36 -1.45
N SER A 57 12.49 -2.95 -0.86
CA SER A 57 11.20 -3.63 -0.89
C SER A 57 10.13 -2.56 -1.07
N PHE A 58 8.88 -2.91 -0.78
CA PHE A 58 7.73 -2.04 -1.02
C PHE A 58 6.83 -2.00 0.20
N ALA A 59 6.35 -0.80 0.52
CA ALA A 59 5.39 -0.55 1.59
C ALA A 59 4.11 0.05 0.99
N PHE A 60 3.01 -0.08 1.72
CA PHE A 60 1.80 0.67 1.45
C PHE A 60 1.77 1.91 2.33
N ILE A 61 1.92 3.08 1.71
CA ILE A 61 1.65 4.35 2.39
C ILE A 61 0.17 4.61 2.42
N HIS A 62 -0.29 5.26 3.48
CA HIS A 62 -1.71 5.50 3.76
C HIS A 62 -1.98 6.99 3.70
N ILE A 63 -3.03 7.35 2.97
CA ILE A 63 -3.55 8.70 2.93
C ILE A 63 -5.06 8.68 3.13
N THR A 64 -5.59 9.79 3.64
CA THR A 64 -7.02 9.99 3.82
C THR A 64 -7.50 11.27 3.17
N SER A 65 -8.77 11.32 2.81
CA SER A 65 -9.41 12.51 2.26
C SER A 65 -10.88 12.58 2.68
N PRO A 66 -11.41 13.78 2.98
CA PRO A 66 -12.85 13.97 3.18
C PRO A 66 -13.63 14.06 1.85
N ASP A 67 -12.96 14.30 0.72
CA ASP A 67 -13.61 14.70 -0.54
C ASP A 67 -12.96 14.13 -1.82
N MET A 68 -11.99 13.23 -1.68
CA MET A 68 -11.13 12.67 -2.76
C MET A 68 -10.25 13.69 -3.50
N LEU A 69 -10.19 14.95 -3.05
CA LEU A 69 -9.38 16.02 -3.64
C LEU A 69 -8.26 16.46 -2.71
N HIS A 70 -8.58 16.70 -1.44
CA HIS A 70 -7.64 17.14 -0.41
C HIS A 70 -7.17 15.94 0.40
N TRP A 71 -5.89 15.62 0.33
CA TRP A 71 -5.31 14.41 0.95
C TRP A 71 -4.41 14.73 2.14
N THR A 72 -4.51 13.91 3.18
CA THR A 72 -3.66 13.96 4.38
C THR A 72 -2.84 12.68 4.48
N TRP A 73 -1.51 12.82 4.64
CA TRP A 73 -0.61 11.70 4.90
C TRP A 73 -0.85 11.12 6.29
N GLN A 74 -0.99 9.80 6.36
CA GLN A 74 -1.13 9.05 7.61
C GLN A 74 0.11 8.19 7.86
N THR A 75 0.36 7.86 9.12
CA THR A 75 1.33 6.83 9.46
C THR A 75 0.83 5.46 9.01
N THR A 76 1.72 4.61 8.51
CA THR A 76 1.36 3.25 8.08
C THR A 76 2.09 2.19 8.92
N LYS A 77 1.39 1.07 9.16
CA LYS A 77 2.00 -0.18 9.64
C LYS A 77 2.30 -1.15 8.51
N LEU A 78 1.72 -0.95 7.33
CA LEU A 78 1.83 -1.85 6.18
C LEU A 78 3.18 -1.64 5.47
N GLN A 79 4.25 -2.15 6.09
CA GLN A 79 5.62 -2.07 5.60
C GLN A 79 6.42 -3.33 5.97
N PRO A 80 7.55 -3.63 5.30
CA PRO A 80 8.30 -4.87 5.46
C PRO A 80 8.72 -5.24 6.88
N SER A 81 9.02 -4.26 7.75
CA SER A 81 9.37 -4.53 9.16
C SER A 81 8.21 -5.05 10.01
N PHE A 82 6.97 -4.84 9.57
CA PHE A 82 5.77 -5.38 10.22
C PHE A 82 5.29 -6.66 9.53
N THR A 83 5.36 -6.72 8.20
CA THR A 83 4.83 -7.82 7.40
C THR A 83 5.81 -8.99 7.24
N ASP A 84 7.12 -8.77 7.46
CA ASP A 84 8.24 -9.69 7.15
C ASP A 84 8.47 -9.94 5.65
N HIS A 85 7.76 -9.21 4.77
CA HIS A 85 7.86 -9.27 3.31
C HIS A 85 7.44 -7.95 2.67
N GLY A 86 7.78 -7.74 1.39
CA GLY A 86 7.32 -6.55 0.66
C GLY A 86 5.87 -6.62 0.24
N MET A 87 5.28 -5.46 -0.04
CA MET A 87 3.87 -5.34 -0.41
C MET A 87 3.72 -4.88 -1.86
N PHE A 88 3.30 -5.80 -2.73
CA PHE A 88 2.83 -5.50 -4.08
C PHE A 88 1.30 -5.39 -4.12
N SER A 89 0.76 -5.06 -5.29
CA SER A 89 -0.64 -4.67 -5.46
C SER A 89 -1.65 -5.73 -5.01
N GLY A 90 -2.86 -5.24 -4.76
CA GLY A 90 -3.94 -5.92 -4.09
C GLY A 90 -5.19 -5.04 -3.99
N THR A 91 -6.14 -5.43 -3.17
CA THR A 91 -7.39 -4.68 -2.96
C THR A 91 -7.86 -4.73 -1.51
N GLY A 92 -8.74 -3.80 -1.17
CA GLY A 92 -9.47 -3.77 0.09
C GLY A 92 -10.81 -4.50 -0.04
N PHE A 93 -11.25 -5.14 1.02
CA PHE A 93 -12.58 -5.74 1.13
C PHE A 93 -13.09 -5.67 2.58
N ILE A 94 -14.40 -5.84 2.77
CA ILE A 94 -15.02 -5.95 4.09
C ILE A 94 -15.22 -7.43 4.40
N THR A 95 -14.74 -7.90 5.54
CA THR A 95 -14.94 -9.28 6.00
C THR A 95 -16.42 -9.54 6.33
N LYS A 96 -16.80 -10.80 6.52
CA LYS A 96 -18.17 -11.16 6.92
C LYS A 96 -18.57 -10.58 8.28
N GLU A 97 -17.58 -10.30 9.13
CA GLU A 97 -17.72 -9.69 10.45
C GLU A 97 -17.74 -8.15 10.39
N GLY A 98 -17.71 -7.57 9.18
CA GLY A 98 -17.79 -6.12 8.98
C GLY A 98 -16.47 -5.37 9.16
N ARG A 99 -15.32 -6.07 9.15
CA ARG A 99 -14.00 -5.44 9.35
C ARG A 99 -13.32 -5.14 8.01
N PRO A 100 -12.62 -4.00 7.85
CA PRO A 100 -11.78 -3.77 6.68
C PRO A 100 -10.60 -4.76 6.65
N ALA A 101 -10.29 -5.28 5.47
CA ALA A 101 -9.16 -6.18 5.24
C ALA A 101 -8.50 -5.92 3.89
N ALA A 102 -7.19 -6.13 3.81
CA ALA A 102 -6.41 -6.05 2.60
C ALA A 102 -6.02 -7.45 2.14
N ILE A 103 -6.21 -7.75 0.85
CA ILE A 103 -5.54 -8.88 0.17
C ILE A 103 -4.51 -8.31 -0.80
N TYR A 104 -3.28 -8.83 -0.79
CA TYR A 104 -2.18 -8.29 -1.58
C TYR A 104 -1.13 -9.36 -1.91
N HIS A 105 -0.27 -9.08 -2.90
CA HIS A 105 0.84 -9.97 -3.22
C HIS A 105 2.05 -9.69 -2.30
N GLY A 106 2.49 -10.70 -1.53
CA GLY A 106 3.63 -10.57 -0.63
C GLY A 106 4.96 -10.85 -1.34
N GLN A 107 5.72 -9.81 -1.66
CA GLN A 107 7.04 -9.92 -2.31
C GLN A 107 7.97 -10.83 -1.50
N ALA A 108 8.54 -11.85 -2.14
CA ALA A 108 9.42 -12.84 -1.52
C ALA A 108 8.76 -13.73 -0.43
N SER A 109 7.44 -13.63 -0.21
CA SER A 109 6.70 -14.57 0.64
C SER A 109 6.26 -15.84 -0.11
N GLY A 110 6.26 -15.82 -1.44
CA GLY A 110 5.76 -16.92 -2.29
C GLY A 110 4.24 -17.09 -2.28
N ARG A 111 3.50 -16.17 -1.64
CA ARG A 111 2.04 -16.23 -1.48
C ARG A 111 1.40 -14.84 -1.59
N ASN A 112 0.10 -14.84 -1.88
CA ASN A 112 -0.74 -13.69 -1.56
C ASN A 112 -1.03 -13.71 -0.06
N GLN A 113 -1.30 -12.55 0.51
CA GLN A 113 -1.40 -12.33 1.95
C GLN A 113 -2.70 -11.60 2.25
N ILE A 114 -3.27 -11.86 3.44
CA ILE A 114 -4.39 -11.09 3.99
C ILE A 114 -3.91 -10.38 5.27
N ALA A 115 -4.28 -9.12 5.43
CA ALA A 115 -4.15 -8.38 6.69
C ALA A 115 -5.51 -7.77 7.07
N ILE A 116 -5.93 -7.93 8.33
CA ILE A 116 -7.21 -7.42 8.82
C ILE A 116 -6.94 -6.17 9.66
N ALA A 117 -7.65 -5.08 9.37
CA ALA A 117 -7.56 -3.84 10.14
C ALA A 117 -8.20 -4.01 11.52
N LYS A 118 -7.61 -3.42 12.56
CA LYS A 118 -8.17 -3.46 13.93
C LYS A 118 -9.14 -2.32 14.21
N ASP A 119 -9.17 -1.32 13.34
CA ASP A 119 -9.99 -0.12 13.46
C ASP A 119 -10.33 0.42 12.05
N ASN A 120 -11.31 1.31 11.97
CA ASN A 120 -11.70 1.96 10.71
C ASN A 120 -10.76 3.10 10.28
N HIS A 121 -9.84 3.53 11.15
CA HIS A 121 -8.82 4.52 10.80
C HIS A 121 -7.69 3.91 9.96
N LEU A 122 -7.60 2.57 9.93
CA LEU A 122 -6.61 1.79 9.18
C LEU A 122 -5.15 2.04 9.62
N LEU A 123 -4.96 2.54 10.85
CA LEU A 123 -3.64 2.81 11.41
C LEU A 123 -3.00 1.55 12.00
N THR A 124 -3.83 0.57 12.39
CA THR A 124 -3.37 -0.67 13.01
C THR A 124 -3.98 -1.91 12.37
N TRP A 125 -3.15 -2.95 12.27
CA TRP A 125 -3.44 -4.18 11.53
C TRP A 125 -3.07 -5.39 12.37
N GLU A 126 -3.76 -6.51 12.15
CA GLU A 126 -3.32 -7.82 12.58
C GLU A 126 -2.11 -8.28 11.76
N LYS A 127 -1.33 -9.21 12.32
CA LYS A 127 -0.19 -9.79 11.60
C LYS A 127 -0.73 -10.47 10.32
N PRO A 128 -0.18 -10.18 9.14
CA PRO A 128 -0.66 -10.80 7.92
C PRO A 128 -0.47 -12.32 7.93
N TYR A 129 -1.33 -13.01 7.18
CA TYR A 129 -1.25 -14.46 7.00
C TYR A 129 -1.41 -14.84 5.52
N PRO A 130 -0.80 -15.95 5.07
CA PRO A 130 -0.84 -16.36 3.68
C PRO A 130 -2.24 -16.83 3.28
N VAL A 131 -2.59 -16.55 2.02
CA VAL A 131 -3.74 -17.17 1.36
C VAL A 131 -3.31 -18.56 0.90
N GLU A 132 -4.00 -19.57 1.40
CA GLU A 132 -3.83 -20.96 0.96
C GLU A 132 -4.90 -21.29 -0.08
N PRO A 133 -4.55 -21.31 -1.38
CA PRO A 133 -5.50 -21.67 -2.42
C PRO A 133 -5.90 -23.14 -2.26
N LYS A 134 -7.19 -23.40 -2.47
CA LYS A 134 -7.74 -24.75 -2.46
C LYS A 134 -8.31 -25.11 -3.83
N THR A 135 -8.25 -26.38 -4.20
CA THR A 135 -8.97 -26.92 -5.36
C THR A 135 -10.48 -26.86 -5.12
N THR A 136 -11.27 -27.18 -6.15
CA THR A 136 -12.74 -27.32 -6.03
C THR A 136 -13.14 -28.39 -5.01
N GLU A 137 -12.27 -29.37 -4.77
CA GLU A 137 -12.44 -30.46 -3.82
C GLU A 137 -11.93 -30.11 -2.41
N GLY A 138 -11.34 -28.92 -2.22
CA GLY A 138 -10.82 -28.46 -0.94
C GLY A 138 -9.39 -28.92 -0.61
N GLU A 139 -8.69 -29.49 -1.58
CA GLU A 139 -7.29 -29.92 -1.45
C GLU A 139 -6.33 -28.74 -1.63
N ASP A 140 -5.10 -28.84 -1.15
CA ASP A 140 -4.08 -27.80 -1.40
C ASP A 140 -3.74 -27.73 -2.89
N ALA A 141 -3.69 -26.52 -3.44
CA ALA A 141 -3.36 -26.27 -4.85
C ALA A 141 -1.84 -26.16 -5.12
#